data_AF-A0A2E6S8Y1-F1
#
_entry.id   AF-A0A2E6S8Y1-F1
#
_cell.length_a   1.000
_cell.length_b   1.000
_cell.length_c   1.000
_cell.angle_alpha   90.00
_cell.angle_beta   90.00
_cell.angle_gamma   90.00
#
_symmetry.space_group_name_H-M   'P 1'
#
loop_
_entity.id
_entity.type
_entity.pdbx_description
1 polymer ?
#
loop_
_entity_poly.entity_id
_entity_poly.type
_entity_poly.pdbx_seq_one_letter_code
_entity_poly.pdbx_strand_id
1 'polypeptide(L)'
;MRVIVIWLAATIGVVLGQRTLNPAINPGKGLKTYRGCQLVESKWSDGDSFPVLFPDGTTQTVRLYGVDCFETTDGHETDQRRLRSQRAYFGMARAGGDEQASIALAKGLGLAARKRVGELLAEPFTVQTAWADGRGNPRFKRYYAFITDAKGRDLGGVLVREGLARAFGVARAREAGVSREEYKERLADEELSAASRRVGAWQLTNWQLLPEERRVAREQELEDQTKREKKPLEERSIDPNRASRDELMRLPGIGEVIAIRILEVRETEEFGTAADLRLVPGIGAKTVEKLVPYLMFPDGRQPGKQQ
;
A
#
# COMPACT_ATOMS: atom_id res chain seq x y z
N MET A 1 69.96 9.20 -40.06
CA MET A 1 70.57 8.59 -38.86
C MET A 1 69.68 8.90 -37.66
N ARG A 2 68.99 7.88 -37.13
CA ARG A 2 68.51 7.71 -35.75
C ARG A 2 67.53 8.71 -35.08
N VAL A 3 66.28 8.21 -34.91
CA VAL A 3 65.35 8.22 -33.72
C VAL A 3 64.85 9.63 -33.28
N ILE A 4 63.63 9.91 -32.80
CA ILE A 4 62.71 9.20 -31.91
C ILE A 4 61.27 9.72 -32.13
N VAL A 5 60.33 8.82 -32.42
CA VAL A 5 58.88 9.06 -32.27
C VAL A 5 58.51 8.61 -30.87
N ILE A 6 58.13 9.55 -30.00
CA ILE A 6 57.65 9.27 -28.65
C ILE A 6 56.19 8.83 -28.76
N TRP A 7 55.94 7.55 -28.51
CA TRP A 7 54.59 7.05 -28.26
C TRP A 7 54.23 7.33 -26.79
N LEU A 8 53.21 8.15 -26.56
CA LEU A 8 52.58 8.28 -25.25
C LEU A 8 51.75 7.03 -24.98
N ALA A 9 52.23 6.15 -24.10
CA ALA A 9 51.45 5.03 -23.59
C ALA A 9 50.46 5.55 -22.53
N ALA A 10 49.18 5.68 -22.89
CA ALA A 10 48.11 5.86 -21.91
C ALA A 10 47.74 4.46 -21.36
N THR A 11 48.23 4.16 -20.16
CA THR A 11 47.82 2.96 -19.42
C THR A 11 46.34 3.06 -19.03
N ILE A 12 45.56 2.11 -19.53
CA ILE A 12 44.17 1.87 -19.19
C ILE A 12 44.10 1.43 -17.72
N GLY A 13 43.61 2.31 -16.85
CA GLY A 13 43.13 1.92 -15.53
C GLY A 13 41.67 1.51 -15.63
N VAL A 14 41.39 0.22 -15.85
CA VAL A 14 40.05 -0.33 -15.61
C VAL A 14 39.83 -0.35 -14.11
N VAL A 15 39.07 0.62 -13.59
CA VAL A 15 38.50 0.51 -12.24
C VAL A 15 37.43 -0.58 -12.32
N LEU A 16 37.81 -1.79 -11.88
CA LEU A 16 36.88 -2.88 -11.58
C LEU A 16 35.98 -2.38 -10.44
N GLY A 17 34.86 -1.76 -10.81
CA GLY A 17 33.77 -1.47 -9.89
C GLY A 17 33.35 -2.78 -9.23
N GLN A 18 33.57 -2.85 -7.92
CA GLN A 18 33.08 -3.94 -7.09
C GLN A 18 31.57 -4.07 -7.34
N ARG A 19 31.17 -5.19 -7.95
CA ARG A 19 29.78 -5.63 -7.97
C ARG A 19 29.31 -5.67 -6.52
N THR A 20 28.55 -4.66 -6.11
CA THR A 20 27.76 -4.75 -4.90
C THR A 20 26.86 -5.95 -5.08
N LEU A 21 27.16 -7.00 -4.32
CA LEU A 21 26.35 -8.21 -4.24
C LEU A 21 24.92 -7.77 -3.97
N ASN A 22 24.04 -7.97 -4.96
CA ASN A 22 22.61 -7.87 -4.77
C ASN A 22 22.26 -8.68 -3.52
N PRO A 23 21.53 -8.12 -2.53
CA PRO A 23 21.02 -8.93 -1.45
C PRO A 23 20.16 -10.03 -2.08
N ALA A 24 20.52 -11.27 -1.77
CA ALA A 24 19.94 -12.46 -2.35
C ALA A 24 18.41 -12.41 -2.28
N ILE A 25 17.78 -12.56 -3.44
CA ILE A 25 16.33 -12.82 -3.55
C ILE A 25 16.08 -14.10 -2.76
N ASN A 26 15.36 -13.98 -1.65
CA ASN A 26 15.01 -15.11 -0.80
C ASN A 26 13.95 -15.97 -1.54
N PRO A 27 14.27 -17.19 -2.00
CA PRO A 27 13.43 -17.96 -2.92
C PRO A 27 12.14 -18.51 -2.27
N GLY A 28 11.91 -18.26 -0.98
CA GLY A 28 10.70 -18.65 -0.24
C GLY A 28 9.60 -17.57 -0.10
N LYS A 29 9.82 -16.33 -0.55
CA LYS A 29 8.87 -15.19 -0.42
C LYS A 29 8.55 -14.51 -1.77
N GLY A 30 8.39 -15.34 -2.81
CA GLY A 30 7.96 -14.91 -4.16
C GLY A 30 6.45 -14.60 -4.24
N LEU A 31 6.02 -14.05 -5.36
CA LEU A 31 4.59 -13.88 -5.63
C LEU A 31 4.01 -15.25 -6.00
N LYS A 32 3.16 -15.82 -5.15
CA LYS A 32 2.47 -17.06 -5.53
C LYS A 32 1.34 -16.74 -6.50
N THR A 33 1.26 -17.52 -7.56
CA THR A 33 0.21 -17.40 -8.59
C THR A 33 -0.88 -18.44 -8.35
N TYR A 34 -2.12 -17.98 -8.23
CA TYR A 34 -3.33 -18.79 -8.05
C TYR A 34 -4.26 -18.55 -9.23
N ARG A 35 -4.63 -19.61 -9.95
CA ARG A 35 -5.51 -19.54 -11.13
C ARG A 35 -6.88 -20.12 -10.79
N GLY A 36 -7.93 -19.61 -11.44
CA GLY A 36 -9.28 -20.09 -11.21
C GLY A 36 -9.90 -19.53 -9.92
N CYS A 37 -9.40 -18.39 -9.44
CA CYS A 37 -9.99 -17.68 -8.32
C CYS A 37 -11.32 -17.06 -8.73
N GLN A 38 -12.24 -16.87 -7.78
CA GLN A 38 -13.56 -16.31 -8.02
C GLN A 38 -13.85 -15.14 -7.07
N LEU A 39 -14.62 -14.17 -7.53
CA LEU A 39 -15.03 -13.03 -6.72
C LEU A 39 -16.14 -13.48 -5.78
N VAL A 40 -16.02 -13.15 -4.49
CA VAL A 40 -17.08 -13.40 -3.51
C VAL A 40 -17.87 -12.11 -3.32
N GLU A 41 -19.20 -12.19 -3.41
CA GLU A 41 -20.05 -11.03 -3.18
C GLU A 41 -20.01 -10.62 -1.71
N SER A 42 -19.83 -9.32 -1.46
CA SER A 42 -19.83 -8.77 -0.11
C SER A 42 -20.41 -7.37 -0.09
N LYS A 43 -21.20 -7.02 0.93
CA LYS A 43 -21.75 -5.66 1.06
C LYS A 43 -20.70 -4.59 1.35
N TRP A 44 -19.57 -4.95 1.97
CA TRP A 44 -18.53 -3.98 2.36
C TRP A 44 -17.45 -3.76 1.30
N SER A 45 -17.37 -4.59 0.26
CA SER A 45 -16.31 -4.48 -0.75
C SER A 45 -16.34 -3.14 -1.46
N ASP A 46 -15.17 -2.62 -1.79
CA ASP A 46 -14.98 -1.45 -2.65
C ASP A 46 -14.27 -1.87 -3.96
N GLY A 47 -13.70 -0.90 -4.69
CA GLY A 47 -13.03 -1.15 -5.96
C GLY A 47 -11.61 -1.72 -5.86
N ASP A 48 -10.93 -1.57 -4.71
CA ASP A 48 -9.54 -2.03 -4.53
C ASP A 48 -9.37 -3.03 -3.38
N SER A 49 -10.43 -3.38 -2.65
CA SER A 49 -10.46 -4.35 -1.55
C SER A 49 -11.74 -5.20 -1.56
N PHE A 50 -11.61 -6.51 -1.73
CA PHE A 50 -12.75 -7.44 -1.83
C PHE A 50 -12.37 -8.89 -1.49
N PRO A 51 -13.33 -9.75 -1.11
CA PRO A 51 -13.07 -11.16 -0.84
C PRO A 51 -12.97 -11.99 -2.12
N VAL A 52 -12.04 -12.93 -2.13
CA VAL A 52 -11.77 -13.84 -3.24
C VAL A 52 -11.75 -15.28 -2.74
N LEU A 53 -12.46 -16.15 -3.44
CA LEU A 53 -12.42 -17.60 -3.27
C LEU A 53 -11.23 -18.16 -4.04
N PHE A 54 -10.33 -18.83 -3.32
CA PHE A 54 -9.15 -19.48 -3.87
C PHE A 54 -9.46 -20.94 -4.26
N PRO A 55 -8.64 -21.57 -5.13
CA PRO A 55 -8.88 -22.94 -5.61
C PRO A 55 -8.86 -24.01 -4.52
N ASP A 56 -8.25 -23.72 -3.38
CA ASP A 56 -8.22 -24.60 -2.20
C ASP A 56 -9.51 -24.50 -1.36
N GLY A 57 -10.50 -23.72 -1.80
CA GLY A 57 -11.77 -23.50 -1.12
C GLY A 57 -11.73 -22.41 -0.05
N THR A 58 -10.57 -21.79 0.20
CA THR A 58 -10.45 -20.72 1.19
C THR A 58 -10.92 -19.38 0.62
N THR A 59 -11.52 -18.54 1.46
CA THR A 59 -11.85 -17.16 1.09
C THR A 59 -10.92 -16.21 1.82
N GLN A 60 -10.26 -15.32 1.08
CA GLN A 60 -9.38 -14.30 1.63
C GLN A 60 -9.71 -12.94 1.07
N THR A 61 -9.59 -11.89 1.89
CA THR A 61 -9.70 -10.51 1.40
C THR A 61 -8.40 -10.12 0.71
N VAL A 62 -8.51 -9.64 -0.53
CA VAL A 62 -7.38 -9.07 -1.27
C VAL A 62 -7.50 -7.55 -1.32
N ARG A 63 -6.35 -6.88 -1.37
CA ARG A 63 -6.21 -5.46 -1.69
C ARG A 63 -5.33 -5.32 -2.92
N LEU A 64 -5.70 -4.48 -3.89
CA LEU A 64 -4.89 -4.28 -5.08
C LEU A 64 -3.58 -3.52 -4.76
N TYR A 65 -2.48 -3.93 -5.39
CA TYR A 65 -1.25 -3.14 -5.40
C TYR A 65 -1.39 -1.91 -6.32
N GLY A 66 -0.82 -0.79 -5.91
CA GLY A 66 -0.57 0.40 -6.72
C GLY A 66 -1.81 1.24 -7.06
N VAL A 67 -3.00 0.83 -6.62
CA VAL A 67 -4.25 1.54 -6.88
C VAL A 67 -5.02 1.82 -5.58
N ASP A 68 -5.78 2.91 -5.59
CA ASP A 68 -6.68 3.30 -4.49
C ASP A 68 -7.98 3.81 -5.11
N CYS A 69 -9.09 3.13 -4.80
CA CYS A 69 -10.42 3.52 -5.22
C CYS A 69 -11.05 4.47 -4.21
N PHE A 70 -12.08 5.21 -4.63
CA PHE A 70 -12.83 6.06 -3.71
C PHE A 70 -13.50 5.23 -2.61
N GLU A 71 -13.45 5.75 -1.37
CA GLU A 71 -14.20 5.16 -0.27
C GLU A 71 -15.71 5.19 -0.57
N THR A 72 -16.43 4.17 -0.12
CA THR A 72 -17.89 4.08 -0.31
C THR A 72 -18.69 4.60 0.89
N THR A 73 -18.00 4.93 1.99
CA THR A 73 -18.56 5.41 3.26
C THR A 73 -17.82 6.64 3.76
N ASP A 74 -18.44 7.39 4.67
CA ASP A 74 -17.84 8.53 5.40
C ASP A 74 -18.23 8.53 6.89
N GLY A 75 -18.64 7.37 7.41
CA GLY A 75 -19.18 7.23 8.76
C GLY A 75 -18.13 7.40 9.86
N HIS A 76 -16.84 7.38 9.50
CA HIS A 76 -15.72 7.53 10.42
C HIS A 76 -14.73 8.59 9.93
N GLU A 77 -14.03 9.23 10.87
CA GLU A 77 -13.03 10.27 10.60
C GLU A 77 -11.94 9.82 9.60
N THR A 78 -11.61 8.53 9.61
CA THR A 78 -10.65 7.94 8.68
C THR A 78 -11.13 8.02 7.24
N ASP A 79 -12.39 7.70 7.02
CA ASP A 79 -13.04 7.63 5.72
C ASP A 79 -13.24 9.04 5.17
N GLN A 80 -13.64 9.97 6.04
CA GLN A 80 -13.76 11.39 5.73
C GLN A 80 -12.43 11.99 5.23
N ARG A 81 -11.32 11.70 5.91
CA ARG A 81 -9.98 12.15 5.48
C ARG A 81 -9.58 11.51 4.14
N ARG A 82 -9.83 10.20 3.98
CA ARG A 82 -9.54 9.46 2.74
C ARG A 82 -10.31 10.05 1.55
N LEU A 83 -11.61 10.28 1.70
CA LEU A 83 -12.45 10.94 0.70
C LEU A 83 -11.96 12.35 0.40
N ARG A 84 -11.55 13.13 1.40
CA ARG A 84 -10.97 14.47 1.18
C ARG A 84 -9.72 14.40 0.30
N SER A 85 -8.78 13.51 0.65
CA SER A 85 -7.54 13.29 -0.11
C SER A 85 -7.83 12.83 -1.54
N GLN A 86 -8.74 11.88 -1.71
CA GLN A 86 -9.12 11.35 -3.03
C GLN A 86 -9.78 12.43 -3.89
N ARG A 87 -10.72 13.22 -3.35
CA ARG A 87 -11.35 14.32 -4.10
C ARG A 87 -10.32 15.38 -4.54
N ALA A 88 -9.44 15.81 -3.64
CA ALA A 88 -8.40 16.77 -3.98
C ALA A 88 -7.41 16.22 -5.00
N TYR A 89 -7.12 14.91 -4.95
CA TYR A 89 -6.25 14.25 -5.91
C TYR A 89 -6.78 14.41 -7.35
N PHE A 90 -8.08 14.22 -7.56
CA PHE A 90 -8.72 14.37 -8.87
C PHE A 90 -9.17 15.81 -9.18
N GLY A 91 -8.89 16.79 -8.31
CA GLY A 91 -9.31 18.18 -8.51
C GLY A 91 -10.84 18.35 -8.50
N MET A 92 -11.52 17.53 -7.70
CA MET A 92 -12.98 17.45 -7.63
C MET A 92 -13.51 17.82 -6.25
N ALA A 93 -12.74 18.53 -5.41
CA ALA A 93 -13.17 18.87 -4.04
C ALA A 93 -14.40 19.78 -4.01
N ARG A 94 -14.70 20.49 -5.11
CA ARG A 94 -15.88 21.35 -5.29
C ARG A 94 -16.83 20.90 -6.40
N ALA A 95 -16.67 19.67 -6.90
CA ALA A 95 -17.54 19.13 -7.94
C ALA A 95 -19.00 19.10 -7.46
N GLY A 96 -19.94 19.51 -8.30
CA GLY A 96 -21.36 19.59 -7.94
C GLY A 96 -21.75 20.87 -7.16
N GLY A 97 -20.82 21.81 -6.94
CA GLY A 97 -21.10 23.15 -6.39
C GLY A 97 -20.74 23.31 -4.92
N ASP A 98 -20.79 22.24 -4.13
CA ASP A 98 -20.43 22.24 -2.71
C ASP A 98 -19.72 20.95 -2.27
N GLU A 99 -19.27 20.92 -1.02
CA GLU A 99 -18.56 19.77 -0.47
C GLU A 99 -19.43 18.51 -0.38
N GLN A 100 -20.70 18.64 0.03
CA GLN A 100 -21.60 17.49 0.21
C GLN A 100 -21.88 16.80 -1.14
N ALA A 101 -22.11 17.59 -2.19
CA ALA A 101 -22.27 17.10 -3.55
C ALA A 101 -21.00 16.40 -4.04
N SER A 102 -19.82 16.97 -3.77
CA SER A 102 -18.55 16.36 -4.18
C SER A 102 -18.28 15.03 -3.45
N ILE A 103 -18.67 14.90 -2.18
CA ILE A 103 -18.59 13.66 -1.40
C ILE A 103 -19.53 12.61 -1.97
N ALA A 104 -20.76 12.98 -2.32
CA ALA A 104 -21.72 12.07 -2.94
C ALA A 104 -21.22 11.55 -4.30
N LEU A 105 -20.66 12.44 -5.13
CA LEU A 105 -20.03 12.07 -6.41
C LEU A 105 -18.85 11.11 -6.21
N ALA A 106 -17.98 11.39 -5.24
CA ALA A 106 -16.84 10.53 -4.89
C ALA A 106 -17.28 9.12 -4.48
N LYS A 107 -18.27 9.00 -3.58
CA LYS A 107 -18.83 7.69 -3.21
C LYS A 107 -19.47 6.98 -4.41
N GLY A 108 -20.15 7.72 -5.28
CA GLY A 108 -20.68 7.20 -6.55
C GLY A 108 -19.60 6.58 -7.44
N LEU A 109 -18.43 7.20 -7.52
CA LEU A 109 -17.26 6.65 -8.23
C LEU A 109 -16.72 5.38 -7.55
N GLY A 110 -16.70 5.32 -6.22
CA GLY A 110 -16.34 4.10 -5.46
C GLY A 110 -17.29 2.93 -5.75
N LEU A 111 -18.60 3.21 -5.80
CA LEU A 111 -19.62 2.22 -6.17
C LEU A 111 -19.49 1.79 -7.64
N ALA A 112 -19.16 2.72 -8.54
CA ALA A 112 -18.90 2.42 -9.94
C ALA A 112 -17.66 1.52 -10.10
N ALA A 113 -16.58 1.78 -9.36
CA ALA A 113 -15.39 0.94 -9.32
C ALA A 113 -15.71 -0.48 -8.84
N ARG A 114 -16.46 -0.62 -7.73
CA ARG A 114 -16.93 -1.91 -7.23
C ARG A 114 -17.76 -2.67 -8.26
N LYS A 115 -18.74 -2.02 -8.89
CA LYS A 115 -19.55 -2.63 -9.95
C LYS A 115 -18.66 -3.10 -11.10
N ARG A 116 -17.68 -2.28 -11.48
CA ARG A 116 -16.74 -2.59 -12.56
C ARG A 116 -15.86 -3.79 -12.24
N VAL A 117 -15.38 -3.92 -11.01
CA VAL A 117 -14.69 -5.14 -10.54
C VAL A 117 -15.57 -6.37 -10.71
N GLY A 118 -16.85 -6.30 -10.32
CA GLY A 118 -17.80 -7.39 -10.52
C GLY A 118 -17.95 -7.82 -11.98
N GLU A 119 -17.98 -6.86 -12.91
CA GLU A 119 -18.04 -7.14 -14.35
C GLU A 119 -16.74 -7.74 -14.90
N LEU A 120 -15.59 -7.21 -14.47
CA LEU A 120 -14.26 -7.66 -14.94
C LEU A 120 -13.90 -9.05 -14.41
N LEU A 121 -14.40 -9.39 -13.23
CA LEU A 121 -14.11 -10.64 -12.52
C LEU A 121 -15.31 -11.60 -12.50
N ALA A 122 -16.24 -11.45 -13.45
CA ALA A 122 -17.40 -12.34 -13.60
C ALA A 122 -17.00 -13.78 -13.97
N GLU A 123 -15.87 -13.93 -14.66
CA GLU A 123 -15.25 -15.22 -14.99
C GLU A 123 -14.06 -15.49 -14.04
N PRO A 124 -13.66 -16.76 -13.85
CA PRO A 124 -12.51 -17.09 -13.02
C PRO A 124 -11.24 -16.37 -13.46
N PHE A 125 -10.48 -15.84 -12.50
CA PHE A 125 -9.32 -14.98 -12.74
C PHE A 125 -8.06 -15.50 -12.04
N THR A 126 -6.95 -14.81 -12.29
CA THR A 126 -5.65 -15.12 -11.67
C THR A 126 -5.30 -14.11 -10.60
N VAL A 127 -4.89 -14.58 -9.43
CA VAL A 127 -4.37 -13.78 -8.32
C VAL A 127 -2.88 -14.05 -8.16
N GLN A 128 -2.07 -13.00 -8.05
CA GLN A 128 -0.68 -13.10 -7.64
C GLN A 128 -0.49 -12.38 -6.31
N THR A 129 -0.15 -13.11 -5.25
CA THR A 129 0.03 -12.54 -3.91
C THR A 129 1.23 -13.14 -3.20
N ALA A 130 1.92 -12.30 -2.43
CA ALA A 130 2.98 -12.72 -1.52
C ALA A 130 2.48 -12.85 -0.07
N TRP A 131 1.16 -12.79 0.14
CA TRP A 131 0.51 -12.79 1.46
C TRP A 131 0.98 -11.65 2.38
N ALA A 132 1.46 -10.56 1.79
CA ALA A 132 1.86 -9.35 2.52
C ALA A 132 0.61 -8.63 3.06
N ASP A 133 0.69 -8.15 4.30
CA ASP A 133 -0.40 -7.45 4.99
C ASP A 133 -0.82 -6.17 4.23
N GLY A 134 -2.06 -6.17 3.74
CA GLY A 134 -2.74 -5.06 3.07
C GLY A 134 -3.11 -3.91 4.02
N ARG A 135 -2.73 -4.00 5.30
CA ARG A 135 -3.04 -3.07 6.40
C ARG A 135 -4.54 -3.03 6.68
N GLY A 136 -5.02 -2.19 7.59
CA GLY A 136 -6.45 -2.00 7.84
C GLY A 136 -6.87 -2.54 9.19
N ASN A 137 -8.12 -2.97 9.34
CA ASN A 137 -8.63 -3.39 10.65
C ASN A 137 -7.93 -4.69 11.11
N PRO A 138 -7.34 -4.72 12.32
CA PRO A 138 -6.72 -5.90 12.92
C PRO A 138 -7.52 -7.20 12.91
N ARG A 139 -8.86 -7.11 12.88
CA ARG A 139 -9.77 -8.25 12.87
C ARG A 139 -10.05 -8.79 11.46
N PHE A 140 -9.78 -8.01 10.43
CA PHE A 140 -10.08 -8.34 9.04
C PHE A 140 -8.79 -8.26 8.22
N LYS A 141 -7.98 -9.33 8.28
CA LYS A 141 -6.75 -9.43 7.49
C LYS A 141 -7.08 -9.32 6.00
N ARG A 142 -6.34 -8.47 5.30
CA ARG A 142 -6.37 -8.35 3.85
C ARG A 142 -4.96 -8.48 3.31
N TYR A 143 -4.82 -9.02 2.11
CA TYR A 143 -3.51 -9.28 1.52
C TYR A 143 -3.34 -8.51 0.22
N TYR A 144 -2.19 -7.88 0.03
CA TYR A 144 -1.93 -7.23 -1.24
C TYR A 144 -1.80 -8.25 -2.38
N ALA A 145 -2.41 -7.96 -3.53
CA ALA A 145 -2.41 -8.83 -4.69
C ALA A 145 -2.42 -8.06 -6.03
N PHE A 146 -1.85 -8.69 -7.06
CA PHE A 146 -2.14 -8.36 -8.46
C PHE A 146 -3.25 -9.29 -8.94
N ILE A 147 -4.16 -8.76 -9.77
CA ILE A 147 -5.23 -9.54 -10.37
C ILE A 147 -5.17 -9.41 -11.89
N THR A 148 -5.25 -10.54 -12.56
CA THR A 148 -5.35 -10.62 -14.02
C THR A 148 -6.65 -11.32 -14.37
N ASP A 149 -7.53 -10.60 -15.08
CA ASP A 149 -8.85 -11.11 -15.45
C ASP A 149 -8.78 -12.23 -16.50
N ALA A 150 -9.93 -12.82 -16.84
CA ALA A 150 -10.02 -13.89 -17.84
C ALA A 150 -9.51 -13.49 -19.24
N LYS A 151 -9.46 -12.18 -19.53
CA LYS A 151 -8.96 -11.62 -20.80
C LYS A 151 -7.47 -11.26 -20.74
N GLY A 152 -6.78 -11.58 -19.64
CA GLY A 152 -5.36 -11.28 -19.47
C GLY A 152 -5.06 -9.82 -19.10
N ARG A 153 -6.06 -9.04 -18.69
CA ARG A 153 -5.89 -7.61 -18.35
C ARG A 153 -5.53 -7.44 -16.88
N ASP A 154 -4.63 -6.49 -16.59
CA ASP A 154 -4.31 -6.07 -15.22
C ASP A 154 -5.48 -5.27 -14.64
N LEU A 155 -6.13 -5.78 -13.59
CA LEU A 155 -7.32 -5.15 -13.02
C LEU A 155 -7.04 -3.73 -12.53
N GLY A 156 -5.93 -3.53 -11.80
CA GLY A 156 -5.52 -2.22 -11.30
C GLY A 156 -5.31 -1.22 -12.45
N GLY A 157 -4.57 -1.63 -13.48
CA GLY A 157 -4.39 -0.83 -14.70
C GLY A 157 -5.70 -0.47 -15.41
N VAL A 158 -6.66 -1.40 -15.49
CA VAL A 158 -7.98 -1.12 -16.10
C VAL A 158 -8.75 -0.08 -15.27
N LEU A 159 -8.78 -0.20 -13.94
CA LEU A 159 -9.48 0.75 -13.08
C LEU A 159 -8.88 2.17 -13.17
N VAL A 160 -7.55 2.27 -13.23
CA VAL A 160 -6.86 3.56 -13.44
C VAL A 160 -7.14 4.13 -14.82
N ARG A 161 -7.05 3.30 -15.87
CA ARG A 161 -7.34 3.68 -17.26
C ARG A 161 -8.76 4.23 -17.46
N GLU A 162 -9.73 3.67 -16.73
CA GLU A 162 -11.13 4.08 -16.75
C GLU A 162 -11.43 5.27 -15.79
N GLY A 163 -10.43 5.75 -15.03
CA GLY A 163 -10.56 6.86 -14.08
C GLY A 163 -11.37 6.50 -12.83
N LEU A 164 -11.44 5.21 -12.47
CA LEU A 164 -12.15 4.67 -11.30
C LEU A 164 -11.23 4.45 -10.09
N ALA A 165 -9.92 4.55 -10.29
CA ALA A 165 -8.90 4.50 -9.26
C ALA A 165 -7.79 5.50 -9.57
N ARG A 166 -7.08 5.97 -8.53
CA ARG A 166 -5.83 6.72 -8.70
C ARG A 166 -4.63 5.77 -8.68
N ALA A 167 -3.56 6.14 -9.38
CA ALA A 167 -2.26 5.48 -9.32
C ALA A 167 -1.57 5.79 -7.97
N PHE A 168 -1.95 5.07 -6.92
CA PHE A 168 -1.58 5.37 -5.55
C PHE A 168 -1.45 4.13 -4.67
N GLY A 169 -0.57 4.18 -3.68
CA GLY A 169 -0.44 3.15 -2.65
C GLY A 169 0.82 2.29 -2.79
N VAL A 170 0.80 1.15 -2.11
CA VAL A 170 1.94 0.21 -2.09
C VAL A 170 2.01 -0.52 -3.42
N ALA A 171 3.20 -0.58 -4.02
CA ALA A 171 3.47 -1.33 -5.24
C ALA A 171 4.59 -2.36 -4.99
N ARG A 172 4.65 -3.41 -5.81
CA ARG A 172 5.64 -4.49 -5.74
C ARG A 172 6.11 -4.86 -7.15
N ALA A 173 7.29 -5.44 -7.28
CA ALA A 173 7.71 -6.09 -8.52
C ALA A 173 6.82 -7.30 -8.83
N ARG A 174 6.56 -7.55 -10.12
CA ARG A 174 5.83 -8.73 -10.61
C ARG A 174 6.81 -9.79 -11.12
N GLU A 175 6.48 -11.06 -10.98
CA GLU A 175 7.30 -12.17 -11.48
C GLU A 175 7.50 -12.18 -13.00
N ALA A 176 6.65 -11.48 -13.76
CA ALA A 176 6.79 -11.31 -15.20
C ALA A 176 7.94 -10.35 -15.63
N GLY A 177 8.93 -10.11 -14.77
CA GLY A 177 10.08 -9.23 -15.04
C GLY A 177 9.77 -7.73 -14.96
N VAL A 178 8.62 -7.34 -14.41
CA VAL A 178 8.23 -5.93 -14.23
C VAL A 178 8.66 -5.47 -12.84
N SER A 179 9.58 -4.51 -12.77
CA SER A 179 10.01 -3.94 -11.48
C SER A 179 8.86 -3.19 -10.79
N ARG A 180 9.02 -2.91 -9.50
CA ARG A 180 8.06 -2.10 -8.74
C ARG A 180 7.93 -0.71 -9.37
N GLU A 181 9.06 -0.12 -9.75
CA GLU A 181 9.17 1.21 -10.32
C GLU A 181 8.48 1.25 -11.69
N GLU A 182 8.77 0.28 -12.57
CA GLU A 182 8.12 0.16 -13.87
C GLU A 182 6.60 -0.01 -13.74
N TYR A 183 6.12 -0.80 -12.76
CA TYR A 183 4.69 -0.94 -12.53
C TYR A 183 4.03 0.38 -12.12
N LYS A 184 4.70 1.16 -11.27
CA LYS A 184 4.20 2.49 -10.87
C LYS A 184 4.17 3.46 -12.04
N GLU A 185 5.21 3.50 -12.87
CA GLU A 185 5.26 4.36 -14.05
C GLU A 185 4.14 4.00 -15.04
N ARG A 186 3.90 2.70 -15.28
CA ARG A 186 2.76 2.27 -16.13
C ARG A 186 1.42 2.75 -15.61
N LEU A 187 1.19 2.69 -14.29
CA LEU A 187 -0.04 3.21 -13.71
C LEU A 187 -0.12 4.74 -13.85
N ALA A 188 0.99 5.46 -13.72
CA ALA A 188 1.04 6.89 -13.94
C ALA A 188 0.75 7.26 -15.41
N ASP A 189 1.25 6.50 -16.37
CA ASP A 189 0.97 6.67 -17.80
C ASP A 189 -0.51 6.42 -18.12
N GLU A 190 -1.10 5.35 -17.58
CA GLU A 190 -2.53 5.06 -17.71
C GLU A 190 -3.38 6.16 -17.09
N GLU A 191 -2.97 6.69 -15.95
CA GLU A 191 -3.67 7.79 -15.28
C GLU A 191 -3.59 9.09 -16.07
N LEU A 192 -2.43 9.44 -16.61
CA LEU A 192 -2.26 10.60 -17.49
C LEU A 192 -3.10 10.46 -18.77
N SER A 193 -3.17 9.25 -19.32
CA SER A 193 -4.05 8.94 -20.45
C SER A 193 -5.53 9.10 -20.07
N ALA A 194 -5.95 8.62 -18.90
CA ALA A 194 -7.30 8.77 -18.39
C ALA A 194 -7.69 10.25 -18.15
N ALA A 195 -6.76 11.02 -17.58
CA ALA A 195 -6.87 12.45 -17.39
C ALA A 195 -7.09 13.20 -18.71
N SER A 196 -6.25 12.92 -19.72
CA SER A 196 -6.37 13.58 -21.04
C SER A 196 -7.69 13.26 -21.76
N ARG A 197 -8.20 12.02 -21.60
CA ARG A 197 -9.50 11.60 -22.13
C ARG A 197 -10.70 12.06 -21.31
N ARG A 198 -10.50 12.59 -20.10
CA ARG A 198 -11.57 12.96 -19.16
C ARG A 198 -12.52 11.78 -18.94
N VAL A 199 -12.01 10.69 -18.39
CA VAL A 199 -12.83 9.51 -18.04
C VAL A 199 -12.92 9.31 -16.53
N GLY A 200 -14.01 8.71 -16.06
CA GLY A 200 -14.25 8.49 -14.63
C GLY A 200 -14.18 9.79 -13.83
N ALA A 201 -13.42 9.79 -12.75
CA ALA A 201 -13.23 10.94 -11.88
C ALA A 201 -12.68 12.18 -12.62
N TRP A 202 -11.89 11.98 -13.68
CA TRP A 202 -11.29 13.07 -14.46
C TRP A 202 -12.31 13.91 -15.25
N GLN A 203 -13.56 13.44 -15.37
CA GLN A 203 -14.67 14.25 -15.93
C GLN A 203 -15.07 15.40 -15.01
N LEU A 204 -14.86 15.22 -13.71
CA LEU A 204 -15.27 16.17 -12.67
C LEU A 204 -14.14 17.13 -12.28
N THR A 205 -12.97 16.98 -12.88
CA THR A 205 -11.77 17.76 -12.55
C THR A 205 -11.92 19.24 -12.94
N ASN A 206 -11.76 20.11 -11.95
CA ASN A 206 -11.47 21.51 -12.17
C ASN A 206 -9.94 21.69 -12.34
N TRP A 207 -9.48 21.76 -13.58
CA TRP A 207 -8.05 21.85 -13.90
C TRP A 207 -7.39 23.14 -13.42
N GLN A 208 -8.15 24.23 -13.28
CA GLN A 208 -7.65 25.49 -12.76
C GLN A 208 -7.40 25.41 -11.23
N LEU A 209 -8.25 24.70 -10.50
CA LEU A 209 -8.13 24.55 -9.04
C LEU A 209 -7.29 23.35 -8.61
N LEU A 210 -7.08 22.35 -9.48
CA LEU A 210 -6.35 21.12 -9.18
C LEU A 210 -5.01 21.35 -8.46
N PRO A 211 -4.11 22.26 -8.89
CA PRO A 211 -2.85 22.49 -8.19
C PRO A 211 -3.05 22.97 -6.74
N GLU A 212 -4.01 23.86 -6.52
CA GLU A 212 -4.30 24.43 -5.20
C GLU A 212 -5.01 23.43 -4.29
N GLU A 213 -5.99 22.67 -4.81
CA GLU A 213 -6.63 21.58 -4.05
C GLU A 213 -5.61 20.55 -3.56
N ARG A 214 -4.67 20.15 -4.43
CA ARG A 214 -3.58 19.24 -4.07
C ARG A 214 -2.57 19.87 -3.09
N ARG A 215 -2.35 21.18 -3.13
CA ARG A 215 -1.50 21.88 -2.14
C ARG A 215 -2.16 21.85 -0.77
N VAL A 216 -3.40 22.31 -0.67
CA VAL A 216 -4.18 22.36 0.58
C VAL A 216 -4.34 20.96 1.19
N ALA A 217 -4.62 19.94 0.39
CA ALA A 217 -4.74 18.57 0.89
C ALA A 217 -3.43 18.04 1.50
N ARG A 218 -2.27 18.38 0.93
CA ARG A 218 -0.96 18.00 1.49
C ARG A 218 -0.69 18.71 2.83
N GLU A 219 -1.05 19.98 2.92
CA GLU A 219 -0.92 20.78 4.15
C GLU A 219 -1.80 20.20 5.28
N GLN A 220 -3.07 19.89 4.96
CA GLN A 220 -3.98 19.27 5.91
C GLN A 220 -3.54 17.86 6.34
N GLU A 221 -3.04 17.02 5.43
CA GLU A 221 -2.53 15.69 5.82
C GLU A 221 -1.31 15.82 6.75
N LEU A 222 -0.42 16.77 6.50
CA LEU A 222 0.72 17.06 7.39
C LEU A 222 0.25 17.51 8.78
N GLU A 223 -0.76 18.39 8.85
CA GLU A 223 -1.36 18.80 10.12
C GLU A 223 -2.02 17.63 10.85
N ASP A 224 -2.82 16.81 10.16
CA ASP A 224 -3.49 15.65 10.73
C ASP A 224 -2.48 14.61 11.23
N GLN A 225 -1.40 14.38 10.47
CA GLN A 225 -0.28 13.54 10.88
C GLN A 225 0.39 14.12 12.13
N THR A 226 0.71 15.42 12.14
CA THR A 226 1.33 16.09 13.28
C THR A 226 0.46 16.01 14.53
N LYS A 227 -0.87 16.19 14.39
CA LYS A 227 -1.84 16.04 15.49
C LYS A 227 -1.85 14.61 16.05
N ARG A 228 -1.76 13.60 15.17
CA ARG A 228 -1.71 12.17 15.57
C ARG A 228 -0.41 11.79 16.25
N GLU A 229 0.72 12.29 15.73
CA GLU A 229 2.04 12.09 16.32
C GLU A 229 2.14 12.75 17.70
N LYS A 230 1.57 13.95 17.87
CA LYS A 230 1.50 14.66 19.15
C LYS A 230 0.47 14.06 20.12
N LYS A 231 -0.49 13.25 19.65
CA LYS A 231 -1.45 12.60 20.54
C LYS A 231 -0.66 11.69 21.50
N PRO A 232 -0.84 11.83 22.83
CA PRO A 232 -0.18 10.95 23.79
C PRO A 232 -0.43 9.47 23.46
N LEU A 233 0.60 8.65 23.60
CA LEU A 233 0.47 7.21 23.45
C LEU A 233 -0.20 6.66 24.72
N GLU A 234 -1.39 6.09 24.57
CA GLU A 234 -2.13 5.50 25.68
C GLU A 234 -1.46 4.19 26.10
N GLU A 235 -1.48 3.88 27.41
CA GLU A 235 -0.97 2.60 27.90
C GLU A 235 -1.74 1.42 27.26
N ARG A 236 -1.01 0.35 26.92
CA ARG A 236 -1.56 -0.87 26.32
C ARG A 236 -2.45 -0.62 25.09
N SER A 237 -2.06 0.33 24.24
CA SER A 237 -2.84 0.71 23.05
C SER A 237 -2.31 0.15 21.73
N ILE A 238 -1.08 -0.38 21.70
CA ILE A 238 -0.42 -0.84 20.48
C ILE A 238 -0.23 -2.35 20.51
N ASP A 239 -0.93 -3.05 19.61
CA ASP A 239 -0.71 -4.48 19.36
C ASP A 239 0.38 -4.64 18.30
N PRO A 240 1.59 -5.16 18.63
CA PRO A 240 2.68 -5.24 17.65
C PRO A 240 2.36 -6.20 16.50
N ASN A 241 1.43 -7.15 16.68
CA ASN A 241 1.01 -8.10 15.65
C ASN A 241 0.00 -7.49 14.67
N ARG A 242 -0.59 -6.34 15.01
CA ARG A 242 -1.74 -5.77 14.30
C ARG A 242 -1.61 -4.30 13.94
N ALA A 243 -0.80 -3.55 14.67
CA ALA A 243 -0.56 -2.13 14.45
C ALA A 243 0.00 -1.88 13.05
N SER A 244 -0.45 -0.81 12.42
CA SER A 244 0.13 -0.32 11.17
C SER A 244 1.56 0.21 11.39
N ARG A 245 2.31 0.41 10.30
CA ARG A 245 3.65 1.05 10.34
C ARG A 245 3.63 2.35 11.16
N ASP A 246 2.63 3.20 10.92
CA ASP A 246 2.57 4.53 11.53
C ASP A 246 2.22 4.45 13.03
N GLU A 247 1.36 3.50 13.42
CA GLU A 247 1.08 3.20 14.82
C GLU A 247 2.31 2.65 15.55
N LEU A 248 3.08 1.76 14.91
CA LEU A 248 4.35 1.26 15.44
C LEU A 248 5.38 2.37 15.61
N MET A 249 5.44 3.33 14.68
CA MET A 249 6.36 4.47 14.77
C MET A 249 6.03 5.45 15.91
N ARG A 250 4.84 5.36 16.52
CA ARG A 250 4.51 6.13 17.74
C ARG A 250 5.20 5.57 18.98
N LEU A 251 5.65 4.32 18.95
CA LEU A 251 6.36 3.70 20.05
C LEU A 251 7.73 4.36 20.28
N PRO A 252 8.14 4.57 21.54
CA PRO A 252 9.40 5.26 21.83
C PRO A 252 10.60 4.47 21.31
N GLY A 253 11.42 5.12 20.48
CA GLY A 253 12.62 4.52 19.89
C GLY A 253 12.36 3.65 18.65
N ILE A 254 11.15 3.68 18.09
CA ILE A 254 10.80 2.95 16.86
C ILE A 254 10.66 3.93 15.69
N GLY A 255 11.70 4.02 14.87
CA GLY A 255 11.65 4.72 13.58
C GLY A 255 11.12 3.84 12.45
N GLU A 256 10.95 4.41 11.26
CA GLU A 256 10.44 3.71 10.06
C GLU A 256 11.14 2.37 9.80
N VAL A 257 12.47 2.34 9.87
CA VAL A 257 13.26 1.13 9.61
C VAL A 257 12.93 0.02 10.61
N ILE A 258 12.79 0.35 11.90
CA ILE A 258 12.47 -0.64 12.93
C ILE A 258 11.01 -1.06 12.80
N ALA A 259 10.10 -0.14 12.52
CA ALA A 259 8.69 -0.46 12.27
C ALA A 259 8.54 -1.44 11.10
N ILE A 260 9.24 -1.22 9.98
CA ILE A 260 9.25 -2.15 8.83
C ILE A 260 9.75 -3.53 9.26
N ARG A 261 10.82 -3.62 10.06
CA ARG A 261 11.32 -4.91 10.56
C ARG A 261 10.34 -5.62 11.49
N ILE A 262 9.61 -4.88 12.34
CA ILE A 262 8.53 -5.46 13.17
C ILE A 262 7.47 -6.10 12.26
N LEU A 263 7.06 -5.40 11.19
CA LEU A 263 6.11 -5.92 10.19
C LEU A 263 6.65 -7.17 9.50
N GLU A 264 7.93 -7.16 9.11
CA GLU A 264 8.58 -8.31 8.44
C GLU A 264 8.69 -9.54 9.35
N VAL A 265 8.98 -9.35 10.64
CA VAL A 265 9.10 -10.44 11.61
C VAL A 265 7.73 -11.03 11.94
N ARG A 266 6.70 -10.19 12.18
CA ARG A 266 5.34 -10.69 12.48
C ARG A 266 4.67 -11.44 11.34
N GLU A 267 5.13 -11.24 10.10
CA GLU A 267 4.67 -12.03 8.95
C GLU A 267 5.10 -13.51 9.08
N THR A 268 6.19 -13.78 9.80
CA THR A 268 6.73 -15.13 9.99
C THR A 268 6.48 -15.70 11.37
N GLU A 269 6.48 -14.86 12.41
CA GLU A 269 6.38 -15.27 13.79
C GLU A 269 5.59 -14.23 14.60
N GLU A 270 4.43 -14.62 15.14
CA GLU A 270 3.64 -13.71 15.98
C GLU A 270 4.36 -13.47 17.32
N PHE A 271 4.40 -12.22 17.76
CA PHE A 271 4.92 -11.85 19.07
C PHE A 271 3.92 -12.26 20.14
N GLY A 272 4.25 -13.26 20.97
CA GLY A 272 3.42 -13.68 22.10
C GLY A 272 3.64 -12.82 23.35
N THR A 273 4.82 -12.22 23.48
CA THR A 273 5.23 -11.38 24.60
C THR A 273 6.04 -10.17 24.12
N ALA A 274 6.20 -9.17 24.99
CA ALA A 274 7.07 -8.04 24.70
C ALA A 274 8.54 -8.45 24.50
N ALA A 275 8.97 -9.56 25.12
CA ALA A 275 10.34 -10.06 24.99
C ALA A 275 10.63 -10.60 23.57
N ASP A 276 9.60 -11.02 22.84
CA ASP A 276 9.71 -11.56 21.49
C ASP A 276 10.05 -10.47 20.47
N LEU A 277 9.79 -9.20 20.80
CA LEU A 277 10.22 -8.07 19.96
C LEU A 277 11.74 -8.01 19.79
N ARG A 278 12.53 -8.72 20.62
CA ARG A 278 13.99 -8.87 20.44
C ARG A 278 14.36 -9.69 19.20
N LEU A 279 13.42 -10.44 18.62
CA LEU A 279 13.60 -11.09 17.32
C LEU A 279 13.80 -10.06 16.20
N VAL A 280 13.33 -8.83 16.41
CA VAL A 280 13.45 -7.74 15.45
C VAL A 280 14.85 -7.12 15.52
N PRO A 281 15.66 -7.18 14.45
CA PRO A 281 16.98 -6.57 14.46
C PRO A 281 16.92 -5.06 14.75
N GLY A 282 17.61 -4.62 15.80
CA GLY A 282 17.60 -3.24 16.28
C GLY A 282 16.71 -2.98 17.51
N ILE A 283 15.94 -3.98 17.97
CA ILE A 283 15.21 -3.91 19.25
C ILE A 283 15.96 -4.72 20.31
N GLY A 284 16.59 -4.03 21.27
CA GLY A 284 17.25 -4.65 22.41
C GLY A 284 16.39 -4.64 23.68
N ALA A 285 16.87 -5.28 24.75
CA ALA A 285 16.17 -5.37 26.04
C ALA A 285 15.73 -3.99 26.59
N LYS A 286 16.63 -2.99 26.56
CA LYS A 286 16.32 -1.62 26.98
C LYS A 286 15.24 -0.95 26.15
N THR A 287 15.17 -1.27 24.86
CA THR A 287 14.08 -0.77 24.00
C THR A 287 12.79 -1.45 24.42
N VAL A 288 12.76 -2.78 24.55
CA VAL A 288 11.59 -3.54 25.02
C VAL A 288 11.03 -2.97 26.32
N GLU A 289 11.87 -2.71 27.33
CA GLU A 289 11.43 -2.09 28.60
C GLU A 289 10.65 -0.78 28.40
N LYS A 290 11.08 0.06 27.46
CA LYS A 290 10.38 1.31 27.11
C LYS A 290 9.08 1.08 26.33
N LEU A 291 8.98 -0.03 25.60
CA LEU A 291 7.80 -0.37 24.81
C LEU A 291 6.70 -0.99 25.67
N VAL A 292 7.06 -1.80 26.66
CA VAL A 292 6.15 -2.59 27.51
C VAL A 292 4.90 -1.81 27.98
N PRO A 293 4.98 -0.54 28.46
CA PRO A 293 3.80 0.19 28.92
C PRO A 293 2.73 0.40 27.85
N TYR A 294 3.14 0.44 26.58
CA TYR A 294 2.28 0.77 25.45
C TYR A 294 1.80 -0.45 24.67
N LEU A 295 2.42 -1.61 24.90
CA LEU A 295 2.11 -2.84 24.17
C LEU A 295 0.88 -3.55 24.75
N MET A 296 0.07 -4.09 23.86
CA MET A 296 -0.98 -5.05 24.18
C MET A 296 -0.83 -6.31 23.35
N PHE A 297 -1.24 -7.44 23.90
CA PHE A 297 -1.26 -8.73 23.20
C PHE A 297 -2.68 -9.31 23.31
N PRO A 298 -3.31 -9.71 22.20
CA PRO A 298 -4.61 -10.37 22.24
C PRO A 298 -4.40 -11.72 22.94
N ASP A 299 -5.01 -11.88 24.13
CA ASP A 299 -5.11 -13.09 24.99
C ASP A 299 -4.79 -12.83 26.48
N GLY A 300 -4.53 -11.59 26.91
CA GLY A 300 -4.29 -11.30 28.34
C GLY A 300 -2.93 -11.82 28.86
N ARG A 301 -2.04 -12.25 27.96
CA ARG A 301 -0.64 -12.55 28.27
C ARG A 301 0.04 -11.25 28.69
N GLN A 302 0.51 -11.20 29.94
CA GLN A 302 1.07 -9.97 30.49
C GLN A 302 2.40 -9.61 29.80
N PRO A 303 2.64 -8.33 29.48
CA PRO A 303 3.84 -7.88 28.77
C PRO A 303 5.15 -7.97 29.60
N GLY A 304 5.22 -8.79 30.65
CA GLY A 304 6.37 -8.77 31.57
C GLY A 304 6.59 -9.98 32.47
N LYS A 305 5.99 -11.16 32.22
CA LYS A 305 6.36 -12.38 32.95
C LYS A 305 6.95 -13.41 32.01
N GLN A 306 8.27 -13.56 32.08
CA GLN A 306 8.93 -14.81 31.70
C GLN A 306 8.32 -15.92 32.56
N GLN A 307 7.90 -17.03 31.94
CA GLN A 307 7.76 -18.29 32.66
C GLN A 307 9.14 -18.79 33.08
#